data_AF-A0A2M8JUQ3-F1
#
_entry.id   AF-A0A2M8JUQ3-F1
#
_cell.length_a   1.000
_cell.length_b   1.000
_cell.length_c   1.000
_cell.angle_alpha   90.00
_cell.angle_beta   90.00
_cell.angle_gamma   90.00
#
_symmetry.space_group_name_H-M   'P 1'
#
loop_
_entity.id
_entity.type
_entity.pdbx_description
1 polymer ?
#
loop_
_entity_poly.entity_id
_entity_poly.type
_entity_poly.pdbx_seq_one_letter_code
_entity_poly.pdbx_strand_id
1 'polypeptide(L)'
;MKVHLIKSNKLDIELFTDIVGLLTSIPGPIQFIYDEKDTINYNQESFSSIVYESEEQFEILKMMQIDSLYNKVYPLEIDTVSWKTIFDKCNKYRAKKRLQEEDFVILLTEVANEKNWFAALDPDNLYNSFVHADDWEHYIDCQPQFPIAYEVIAQILHHYSIKGGDDFFNVFHNQSIGCVNDFCTNKREIILKLRTADICMGCMTRLKKQMPFLMINHALSLLESLRIKMLFSQNFKQQLPPSKLIIDRQYCIFLPDFNNIEIKLTPLEKALYILFLCDPQGISLSQLCEHKEELYTIYAALANTGDFNEMRGRIDDMANALSSSASQKISKIKKVFELNIGTELAAHYYIKGANGEEKGISLDRNLVEFDSSLPIHGKHPL
;
A
#
# COMPACT_ATOMS: atom_id res chain seq x y z
N MET A 1 -7.14 11.09 -14.22
CA MET A 1 -5.73 11.49 -14.02
C MET A 1 -4.91 10.22 -14.00
N LYS A 2 -3.80 10.17 -14.74
CA LYS A 2 -2.90 9.00 -14.74
C LYS A 2 -1.66 9.32 -13.92
N VAL A 3 -1.19 8.34 -13.16
CA VAL A 3 0.00 8.43 -12.32
C VAL A 3 0.85 7.19 -12.59
N HIS A 4 1.94 7.36 -13.32
CA HIS A 4 2.88 6.30 -13.61
C HIS A 4 3.85 6.15 -12.42
N LEU A 5 3.71 5.06 -11.68
CA LEU A 5 4.62 4.68 -10.61
C LEU A 5 5.76 3.88 -11.21
N ILE A 6 6.98 4.35 -11.01
CA ILE A 6 8.20 3.71 -11.46
C ILE A 6 9.12 3.49 -10.25
N LYS A 7 9.94 2.44 -10.27
CA LYS A 7 10.80 2.08 -9.14
C LYS A 7 12.26 1.97 -9.52
N SER A 8 13.15 2.21 -8.55
CA SER A 8 14.57 1.87 -8.71
C SER A 8 14.77 0.36 -8.90
N ASN A 9 15.92 -0.02 -9.44
CA ASN A 9 16.31 -1.42 -9.62
C ASN A 9 16.64 -2.15 -8.30
N LYS A 10 16.85 -1.42 -7.21
CA LYS A 10 17.09 -1.98 -5.88
C LYS A 10 15.79 -2.17 -5.08
N LEU A 11 14.78 -1.30 -5.28
CA LEU A 11 13.54 -1.32 -4.51
C LEU A 11 12.87 -2.69 -4.50
N ASP A 12 12.70 -3.23 -3.30
CA ASP A 12 12.07 -4.52 -3.07
C ASP A 12 10.71 -4.64 -3.78
N ILE A 13 10.47 -5.82 -4.36
CA ILE A 13 9.29 -6.05 -5.20
C ILE A 13 8.03 -6.29 -4.36
N GLU A 14 8.14 -6.83 -3.16
CA GLU A 14 7.00 -6.94 -2.25
C GLU A 14 6.60 -5.57 -1.72
N LEU A 15 7.57 -4.76 -1.27
CA LEU A 15 7.32 -3.39 -0.82
C LEU A 15 6.63 -2.55 -1.91
N PHE A 16 7.13 -2.61 -3.15
CA PHE A 16 6.49 -1.95 -4.28
C PHE A 16 5.06 -2.44 -4.52
N THR A 17 4.83 -3.76 -4.44
CA THR A 17 3.50 -4.36 -4.60
C THR A 17 2.54 -3.93 -3.49
N ASP A 18 3.01 -3.88 -2.24
CA ASP A 18 2.20 -3.47 -1.08
C ASP A 18 1.83 -1.97 -1.19
N ILE A 19 2.76 -1.10 -1.60
CA ILE A 19 2.50 0.33 -1.90
C ILE A 19 1.42 0.47 -2.98
N VAL A 20 1.56 -0.25 -4.09
CA VAL A 20 0.60 -0.24 -5.20
C VAL A 20 -0.77 -0.75 -4.75
N GLY A 21 -0.82 -1.79 -3.92
CA GLY A 21 -2.06 -2.32 -3.36
C GLY A 21 -2.79 -1.32 -2.47
N LEU A 22 -2.07 -0.52 -1.69
CA LEU A 22 -2.63 0.59 -0.91
C LEU A 22 -3.17 1.72 -1.81
N LEU A 23 -2.39 2.16 -2.81
CA LEU A 23 -2.77 3.23 -3.73
C LEU A 23 -3.95 2.87 -4.64
N THR A 24 -4.11 1.58 -4.95
CA THR A 24 -5.24 1.03 -5.74
C THR A 24 -6.35 0.43 -4.86
N SER A 25 -6.29 0.63 -3.54
CA SER A 25 -7.29 0.08 -2.61
C SER A 25 -8.70 0.63 -2.87
N ILE A 26 -8.82 1.93 -3.17
CA ILE A 26 -10.10 2.59 -3.46
C ILE A 26 -10.19 2.89 -4.96
N PRO A 27 -11.31 2.54 -5.64
CA PRO A 27 -11.53 2.93 -7.04
C PRO A 27 -11.85 4.43 -7.18
N GLY A 28 -11.30 5.08 -8.21
CA GLY A 28 -11.62 6.48 -8.50
C GLY A 28 -10.90 7.11 -9.70
N PRO A 29 -11.00 8.44 -9.87
CA PRO A 29 -10.49 9.16 -11.04
C PRO A 29 -8.97 9.36 -11.09
N ILE A 30 -8.24 8.96 -10.05
CA ILE A 30 -6.77 8.88 -10.06
C ILE A 30 -6.41 7.42 -10.35
N GLN A 31 -5.74 7.19 -11.47
CA GLN A 31 -5.38 5.87 -11.97
C GLN A 31 -3.88 5.67 -11.84
N PHE A 32 -3.47 4.80 -10.93
CA PHE A 32 -2.08 4.39 -10.79
C PHE A 32 -1.74 3.33 -11.84
N ILE A 33 -0.72 3.62 -12.65
CA ILE A 33 -0.22 2.77 -13.73
C ILE A 33 1.20 2.36 -13.33
N TYR A 34 1.51 1.08 -13.42
CA TYR A 34 2.81 0.54 -13.02
C TYR A 34 3.17 -0.67 -13.88
N ASP A 35 4.45 -1.03 -13.88
CA ASP A 35 4.98 -2.24 -14.51
C ASP A 35 6.00 -2.82 -13.52
N GLU A 36 5.64 -3.92 -12.86
CA GLU A 36 6.47 -4.56 -11.82
C GLU A 36 7.89 -4.92 -12.31
N LYS A 37 8.07 -5.08 -13.63
CA LYS A 37 9.32 -5.49 -14.27
C LYS A 37 10.15 -4.31 -14.78
N ASP A 38 9.55 -3.15 -15.05
CA ASP A 38 10.28 -1.98 -15.54
C ASP A 38 10.96 -1.27 -14.36
N THR A 39 12.30 -1.19 -14.40
CA THR A 39 13.11 -0.65 -13.30
C THR A 39 14.06 0.43 -13.77
N ILE A 40 14.25 1.43 -12.92
CA ILE A 40 15.16 2.56 -13.14
C ILE A 40 16.51 2.24 -12.53
N ASN A 41 17.53 2.11 -13.38
CA ASN A 41 18.87 1.73 -12.97
C ASN A 41 19.79 2.96 -12.75
N TYR A 42 20.56 2.96 -11.66
CA TYR A 42 21.53 4.00 -11.30
C TYR A 42 23.01 3.62 -11.53
N ASN A 43 23.31 2.42 -12.02
CA ASN A 43 24.68 1.85 -12.14
C ASN A 43 25.68 2.64 -13.03
N GLN A 44 25.27 3.72 -13.69
CA GLN A 44 26.11 4.58 -14.53
C GLN A 44 26.06 6.06 -14.11
N GLU A 45 25.41 6.37 -12.98
CA GLU A 45 25.29 7.73 -12.47
C GLU A 45 26.46 8.09 -11.55
N SER A 46 26.77 9.39 -11.46
CA SER A 46 27.71 9.91 -10.48
C SER A 46 27.02 10.05 -9.13
N PHE A 47 27.61 9.44 -8.11
CA PHE A 47 27.21 9.59 -6.72
C PHE A 47 28.11 10.62 -6.01
N SER A 48 27.61 11.18 -4.91
CA SER A 48 28.37 12.07 -4.03
C SER A 48 28.13 11.65 -2.58
N SER A 49 29.22 11.36 -1.85
CA SER A 49 29.15 11.06 -0.42
C SER A 49 28.69 12.28 0.38
N ILE A 50 27.70 12.09 1.24
CA ILE A 50 27.39 13.01 2.34
C ILE A 50 27.69 12.29 3.65
N VAL A 51 28.44 12.94 4.54
CA VAL A 51 28.74 12.44 5.88
C VAL A 51 27.83 13.14 6.89
N TYR A 52 27.12 12.35 7.69
CA TYR A 52 26.36 12.82 8.85
C TYR A 52 27.14 12.48 10.12
N GLU A 53 27.42 13.47 10.97
CA GLU A 53 28.19 13.29 12.21
C GLU A 53 27.31 12.83 13.39
N SER A 54 25.98 12.97 13.28
CA SER A 54 25.03 12.55 14.31
C SER A 54 23.62 12.27 13.76
N GLU A 55 22.83 11.53 14.54
CA GLU A 55 21.40 11.28 14.31
C GLU A 55 20.63 12.60 14.13
N GLU A 56 20.88 13.60 14.99
CA GLU A 56 20.26 14.94 14.87
C GLU A 56 20.52 15.61 13.50
N GLN A 57 21.72 15.45 12.93
CA GLN A 57 22.01 16.00 11.60
C GLN A 57 21.30 15.25 10.47
N PHE A 58 21.03 13.96 10.65
CA PHE A 58 20.34 13.11 9.69
C PHE A 58 18.81 13.32 9.71
N GLU A 59 18.24 13.63 10.87
CA GLU A 59 16.80 13.81 11.07
C GLU A 59 16.29 15.23 10.80
N ILE A 60 17.14 16.25 10.95
CA ILE A 60 16.67 17.63 10.98
C ILE A 60 17.28 18.47 9.86
N LEU A 61 16.43 19.19 9.13
CA LEU A 61 16.82 20.28 8.23
C LEU A 61 17.24 21.57 9.03
N LYS A 62 17.72 21.39 10.29
CA LYS A 62 17.85 22.33 11.44
C LYS A 62 16.48 22.83 11.97
N MET A 63 16.09 22.77 13.25
CA MET A 63 16.63 22.31 14.56
C MET A 63 15.41 21.81 15.39
N MET A 64 15.42 20.96 16.44
CA MET A 64 16.43 20.40 17.38
C MET A 64 16.00 18.98 17.89
N GLN A 65 16.93 18.30 18.58
CA GLN A 65 16.85 17.24 19.64
C GLN A 65 15.47 16.85 20.29
N ILE A 66 15.24 15.64 20.83
CA ILE A 66 16.18 14.60 21.37
C ILE A 66 15.60 13.15 21.41
N ASP A 67 16.50 12.17 21.51
CA ASP A 67 16.45 10.75 21.95
C ASP A 67 15.52 9.64 21.37
N SER A 68 16.20 8.51 21.14
CA SER A 68 15.77 7.10 21.12
C SER A 68 14.92 6.59 19.93
N LEU A 69 15.57 5.95 18.94
CA LEU A 69 15.64 4.47 18.81
C LEU A 69 16.41 4.00 17.54
N TYR A 70 17.28 2.98 17.71
CA TYR A 70 17.94 2.14 16.69
C TYR A 70 19.12 2.67 15.80
N ASN A 71 20.34 2.37 16.28
CA ASN A 71 21.40 1.63 15.57
C ASN A 71 21.83 2.07 14.13
N LYS A 72 22.17 3.34 13.92
CA LYS A 72 23.24 3.69 12.96
C LYS A 72 24.50 4.14 13.72
N VAL A 73 25.67 3.68 13.28
CA VAL A 73 26.96 4.11 13.84
C VAL A 73 27.38 5.37 13.11
N TYR A 74 27.60 6.45 13.86
CA TYR A 74 28.06 7.73 13.33
C TYR A 74 29.59 7.87 13.53
N PRO A 75 30.33 8.52 12.61
CA PRO A 75 29.85 9.20 11.40
C PRO A 75 29.33 8.22 10.33
N LEU A 76 28.26 8.62 9.65
CA LEU A 76 27.56 7.83 8.64
C LEU A 76 27.80 8.44 7.26
N GLU A 77 28.48 7.71 6.38
CA GLU A 77 28.66 8.10 4.98
C GLU A 77 27.55 7.50 4.12
N ILE A 78 26.83 8.35 3.36
CA ILE A 78 25.76 7.94 2.46
C ILE A 78 26.07 8.42 1.04
N ASP A 79 26.04 7.49 0.08
CA ASP A 79 26.05 7.78 -1.35
C ASP A 79 24.74 8.44 -1.78
N THR A 80 24.81 9.70 -2.23
CA THR A 80 23.64 10.45 -2.71
C THR A 80 23.71 10.76 -4.21
N VAL A 81 22.54 10.97 -4.83
CA VAL A 81 22.43 11.48 -6.21
C VAL A 81 21.75 12.84 -6.24
N SER A 82 22.05 13.62 -7.28
CA SER A 82 21.43 14.93 -7.46
C SER A 82 19.94 14.84 -7.80
N TRP A 83 19.17 15.85 -7.42
CA TRP A 83 17.76 15.97 -7.85
C TRP A 83 17.63 15.96 -9.37
N LYS A 84 18.56 16.61 -10.07
CA LYS A 84 18.62 16.58 -11.54
C LYS A 84 18.77 15.16 -12.08
N THR A 85 19.68 14.36 -11.50
CA THR A 85 19.87 12.94 -11.86
C THR A 85 18.57 12.16 -11.70
N ILE A 86 17.83 12.38 -10.62
CA ILE A 86 16.54 11.73 -10.34
C ILE A 86 15.49 12.13 -11.39
N PHE A 87 15.29 13.43 -11.62
CA PHE A 87 14.27 13.91 -12.56
C PHE A 87 14.61 13.63 -14.03
N ASP A 88 15.89 13.57 -14.40
CA ASP A 88 16.35 13.07 -15.70
C ASP A 88 15.91 11.60 -15.93
N LYS A 89 15.79 10.76 -14.89
CA LYS A 89 15.23 9.40 -15.03
C LYS A 89 13.73 9.45 -15.32
N CYS A 90 12.97 10.30 -14.63
CA CYS A 90 11.53 10.48 -14.90
C CYS A 90 11.32 10.97 -16.35
N ASN A 91 12.09 11.96 -16.80
CA ASN A 91 12.02 12.47 -18.18
C ASN A 91 12.45 11.41 -19.22
N LYS A 92 13.47 10.60 -18.96
CA LYS A 92 13.84 9.45 -19.81
C LYS A 92 12.70 8.41 -19.88
N TYR A 93 12.00 8.14 -18.77
CA TYR A 93 10.84 7.24 -18.77
C TYR A 93 9.67 7.81 -19.59
N ARG A 94 9.34 9.10 -19.41
CA ARG A 94 8.33 9.82 -20.20
C ARG A 94 8.58 9.68 -21.70
N ALA A 95 9.80 9.94 -22.14
CA ALA A 95 10.19 9.82 -23.55
C ALA A 95 10.12 8.37 -24.06
N LYS A 96 10.62 7.39 -23.28
CA LYS A 96 10.57 5.95 -23.59
C LYS A 96 9.13 5.45 -23.80
N LYS A 97 8.20 5.85 -22.93
CA LYS A 97 6.79 5.40 -22.96
C LYS A 97 5.86 6.33 -23.75
N ARG A 98 6.37 7.47 -24.25
CA ARG A 98 5.61 8.51 -24.99
C ARG A 98 4.39 9.02 -24.24
N LEU A 99 4.59 9.37 -22.97
CA LEU A 99 3.52 9.83 -22.08
C LEU A 99 3.01 11.23 -22.47
N GLN A 100 1.77 11.53 -22.10
CA GLN A 100 1.21 12.89 -22.24
C GLN A 100 1.90 13.86 -21.27
N GLU A 101 1.80 15.16 -21.51
CA GLU A 101 2.45 16.16 -20.66
C GLU A 101 1.86 16.16 -19.24
N GLU A 102 0.56 15.92 -19.10
CA GLU A 102 -0.18 15.94 -17.82
C GLU A 102 -0.25 14.58 -17.10
N ASP A 103 0.38 13.54 -17.65
CA ASP A 103 0.52 12.23 -16.98
C ASP A 103 1.59 12.33 -15.88
N PHE A 104 1.26 12.07 -14.61
CA PHE A 104 2.25 12.11 -13.54
C PHE A 104 3.27 10.98 -13.68
N VAL A 105 4.53 11.22 -13.32
CA VAL A 105 5.58 10.20 -13.20
C VAL A 105 6.25 10.33 -11.84
N ILE A 106 6.07 9.34 -10.97
CA ILE A 106 6.57 9.35 -9.60
C ILE A 106 7.56 8.19 -9.43
N LEU A 107 8.82 8.51 -9.15
CA LEU A 107 9.89 7.55 -8.94
C LEU A 107 10.04 7.20 -7.46
N LEU A 108 9.77 5.94 -7.12
CA LEU A 108 10.03 5.35 -5.81
C LEU A 108 11.47 4.84 -5.78
N THR A 109 12.31 5.36 -4.89
CA THR A 109 13.74 5.03 -4.87
C THR A 109 14.36 5.01 -3.47
N GLU A 110 15.06 3.93 -3.15
CA GLU A 110 15.92 3.81 -1.96
C GLU A 110 17.21 4.64 -2.11
N VAL A 111 17.53 5.14 -3.31
CA VAL A 111 18.73 5.95 -3.50
C VAL A 111 18.52 7.31 -2.83
N ALA A 112 19.37 7.60 -1.84
CA ALA A 112 19.37 8.88 -1.13
C ALA A 112 19.62 10.06 -2.09
N ASN A 113 18.98 11.19 -1.80
CA ASN A 113 19.09 12.41 -2.60
C ASN A 113 19.96 13.46 -1.90
N GLU A 114 20.66 14.29 -2.68
CA GLU A 114 21.64 15.30 -2.20
C GLU A 114 21.10 16.30 -1.15
N LYS A 115 19.78 16.39 -1.00
CA LYS A 115 19.09 17.29 -0.06
C LYS A 115 18.35 16.57 1.08
N ASN A 116 18.48 15.24 1.19
CA ASN A 116 17.88 14.41 2.23
C ASN A 116 16.34 14.53 2.37
N TRP A 117 15.60 14.80 1.28
CA TRP A 117 14.13 14.91 1.33
C TRP A 117 13.42 13.56 1.18
N PHE A 118 12.29 13.40 1.86
CA PHE A 118 11.38 12.25 1.65
C PHE A 118 10.77 12.22 0.25
N ALA A 119 10.44 13.38 -0.31
CA ALA A 119 9.84 13.48 -1.63
C ALA A 119 9.98 14.92 -2.14
N ALA A 120 10.00 15.08 -3.46
CA ALA A 120 9.89 16.40 -4.09
C ALA A 120 9.39 16.30 -5.54
N LEU A 121 8.65 17.33 -5.94
CA LEU A 121 8.32 17.62 -7.33
C LEU A 121 9.53 18.18 -8.08
N ASP A 122 9.61 17.88 -9.37
CA ASP A 122 10.56 18.44 -10.32
C ASP A 122 10.23 19.92 -10.59
N PRO A 123 11.14 20.87 -10.27
CA PRO A 123 10.90 22.30 -10.51
C PRO A 123 10.71 22.66 -11.98
N ASP A 124 11.30 21.90 -12.91
CA ASP A 124 11.21 22.15 -14.35
C ASP A 124 9.97 21.49 -14.97
N ASN A 125 9.40 20.47 -14.31
CA ASN A 125 8.18 19.78 -14.73
C ASN A 125 7.41 19.21 -13.53
N LEU A 126 6.48 19.99 -12.95
CA LEU A 126 5.70 19.61 -11.76
C LEU A 126 4.86 18.30 -11.90
N TYR A 127 4.78 17.67 -13.06
CA TYR A 127 4.19 16.32 -13.21
C TYR A 127 5.18 15.18 -12.92
N ASN A 128 6.48 15.46 -12.78
CA ASN A 128 7.47 14.53 -12.28
C ASN A 128 7.65 14.71 -10.77
N SER A 129 7.91 13.60 -10.06
CA SER A 129 8.25 13.58 -8.65
C SER A 129 9.19 12.43 -8.33
N PHE A 130 9.85 12.49 -7.18
CA PHE A 130 10.33 11.29 -6.51
C PHE A 130 9.72 11.14 -5.11
N VAL A 131 9.75 9.92 -4.60
CA VAL A 131 9.54 9.57 -3.18
C VAL A 131 10.66 8.61 -2.77
N HIS A 132 11.31 8.91 -1.67
CA HIS A 132 12.32 8.07 -1.05
C HIS A 132 11.66 6.87 -0.39
N ALA A 133 12.21 5.68 -0.61
CA ALA A 133 11.56 4.42 -0.28
C ALA A 133 12.32 3.58 0.78
N ASP A 134 13.24 4.22 1.51
CA ASP A 134 14.12 3.60 2.52
C ASP A 134 14.14 4.46 3.79
N ASP A 135 14.78 3.97 4.86
CA ASP A 135 15.02 4.66 6.15
C ASP A 135 13.77 5.16 6.92
N TRP A 136 12.55 4.74 6.56
CA TRP A 136 11.30 5.23 7.15
C TRP A 136 11.12 4.83 8.62
N GLU A 137 11.64 3.67 9.02
CA GLU A 137 11.62 3.15 10.39
C GLU A 137 12.33 4.04 11.41
N HIS A 138 13.25 4.90 10.98
CA HIS A 138 13.92 5.87 11.86
C HIS A 138 13.01 7.01 12.29
N TYR A 139 11.99 7.33 11.49
CA TYR A 139 11.12 8.49 11.71
C TYR A 139 9.75 8.10 12.24
N ILE A 140 9.31 6.87 11.96
CA ILE A 140 7.95 6.40 12.27
C ILE A 140 7.97 4.88 12.52
N ASP A 141 7.45 4.48 13.67
CA ASP A 141 7.18 3.06 13.99
C ASP A 141 5.96 2.56 13.18
N CYS A 142 6.13 2.30 11.88
CA CYS A 142 5.13 1.68 11.02
C CYS A 142 5.79 1.00 9.80
N GLN A 143 5.04 0.15 9.10
CA GLN A 143 5.56 -0.51 7.90
C GLN A 143 5.77 0.52 6.76
N PRO A 144 6.90 0.51 6.03
CA PRO A 144 7.33 1.61 5.15
C PRO A 144 6.37 1.90 3.99
N GLN A 145 5.55 0.92 3.55
CA GLN A 145 4.56 1.14 2.50
C GLN A 145 3.52 2.23 2.85
N PHE A 146 3.22 2.46 4.14
CA PHE A 146 2.25 3.49 4.53
C PHE A 146 2.75 4.92 4.28
N PRO A 147 3.91 5.36 4.81
CA PRO A 147 4.45 6.68 4.49
C PRO A 147 4.78 6.86 3.00
N ILE A 148 5.30 5.84 2.32
CA ILE A 148 5.63 5.94 0.90
C ILE A 148 4.36 6.15 0.06
N ALA A 149 3.29 5.38 0.31
CA ALA A 149 2.00 5.58 -0.37
C ALA A 149 1.35 6.93 -0.02
N TYR A 150 1.51 7.41 1.22
CA TYR A 150 1.04 8.74 1.62
C TYR A 150 1.75 9.83 0.81
N GLU A 151 3.07 9.80 0.73
CA GLU A 151 3.84 10.81 -0.01
C GLU A 151 3.52 10.79 -1.50
N VAL A 152 3.30 9.62 -2.12
CA VAL A 152 2.81 9.54 -3.51
C VAL A 152 1.53 10.36 -3.72
N ILE A 153 0.57 10.30 -2.78
CA ILE A 153 -0.67 11.09 -2.86
C ILE A 153 -0.40 12.56 -2.52
N ALA A 154 0.45 12.84 -1.53
CA ALA A 154 0.84 14.19 -1.13
C ALA A 154 1.47 14.96 -2.30
N GLN A 155 2.39 14.36 -3.06
CA GLN A 155 3.02 15.01 -4.22
C GLN A 155 2.00 15.38 -5.32
N ILE A 156 0.97 14.57 -5.55
CA ILE A 156 -0.14 14.91 -6.46
C ILE A 156 -0.89 16.15 -5.92
N LEU A 157 -1.16 16.22 -4.62
CA LEU A 157 -1.85 17.34 -3.99
C LEU A 157 -0.97 18.62 -3.96
N HIS A 158 0.34 18.47 -3.74
CA HIS A 158 1.32 19.55 -3.82
C HIS A 158 1.37 20.14 -5.23
N HIS A 159 1.33 19.33 -6.30
CA HIS A 159 1.30 19.82 -7.68
C HIS A 159 0.16 20.84 -7.88
N TYR A 160 -1.07 20.46 -7.53
CA TYR A 160 -2.23 21.33 -7.70
C TYR A 160 -2.23 22.51 -6.72
N SER A 161 -1.54 22.41 -5.59
CA SER A 161 -1.36 23.52 -4.65
C SER A 161 -0.37 24.56 -5.17
N ILE A 162 0.75 24.14 -5.76
CA ILE A 162 1.81 25.01 -6.31
C ILE A 162 1.40 25.60 -7.68
N LYS A 163 0.76 24.80 -8.54
CA LYS A 163 0.28 25.24 -9.88
C LYS A 163 -0.68 26.43 -9.83
N GLY A 164 -1.25 26.73 -8.66
CA GLY A 164 -2.05 27.94 -8.42
C GLY A 164 -1.30 29.27 -8.57
N GLY A 165 0.04 29.26 -8.64
CA GLY A 165 0.86 30.46 -8.78
C GLY A 165 1.13 31.20 -7.47
N ASP A 166 0.75 30.61 -6.33
CA ASP A 166 1.17 31.07 -5.01
C ASP A 166 2.67 30.77 -4.80
N ASP A 167 3.40 31.69 -4.16
CA ASP A 167 4.79 31.46 -3.76
C ASP A 167 4.92 30.20 -2.87
N PHE A 168 6.03 29.47 -3.01
CA PHE A 168 6.31 28.20 -2.32
C PHE A 168 6.09 28.31 -0.81
N PHE A 169 6.55 29.40 -0.20
CA PHE A 169 6.40 29.68 1.23
C PHE A 169 4.96 29.93 1.69
N ASN A 170 4.03 30.23 0.77
CA ASN A 170 2.61 30.36 1.08
C ASN A 170 1.87 29.02 0.96
N VAL A 171 2.38 28.08 0.14
CA VAL A 171 1.75 26.78 -0.11
C VAL A 171 1.89 25.83 1.07
N PHE A 172 3.06 25.83 1.73
CA PHE A 172 3.40 24.93 2.83
C PHE A 172 3.29 25.60 4.21
N HIS A 173 3.06 24.80 5.25
CA HIS A 173 3.07 25.28 6.64
C HIS A 173 4.45 25.11 7.28
N ASN A 174 5.06 26.20 7.73
CA ASN A 174 6.35 26.18 8.44
C ASN A 174 6.28 25.47 9.81
N GLN A 175 5.12 25.53 10.47
CA GLN A 175 4.81 24.73 11.65
C GLN A 175 3.87 23.61 11.24
N SER A 176 4.22 22.37 11.57
CA SER A 176 3.36 21.21 11.28
C SER A 176 2.08 21.25 12.12
N ILE A 177 0.92 21.17 11.46
CA ILE A 177 -0.42 21.22 12.07
C ILE A 177 -1.28 19.96 11.78
N GLY A 178 -0.72 18.98 11.08
CA GLY A 178 -1.44 17.81 10.56
C GLY A 178 -2.06 18.02 9.18
N CYS A 179 -1.57 18.98 8.39
CA CYS A 179 -2.02 19.17 7.02
C CYS A 179 -1.10 18.43 6.05
N VAL A 180 -1.62 17.89 4.94
CA VAL A 180 -0.80 17.37 3.82
C VAL A 180 0.28 18.37 3.37
N ASN A 181 0.05 19.68 3.49
CA ASN A 181 0.99 20.73 3.12
C ASN A 181 1.93 21.18 4.27
N ASP A 182 2.02 20.47 5.40
CA ASP A 182 3.05 20.77 6.39
C ASP A 182 4.45 20.52 5.80
N PHE A 183 5.40 21.41 6.08
CA PHE A 183 6.76 21.35 5.52
C PHE A 183 7.66 20.31 6.21
N CYS A 184 7.39 19.98 7.48
CA CYS A 184 8.15 19.03 8.31
C CYS A 184 9.67 19.23 8.27
N THR A 185 10.13 20.40 8.71
CA THR A 185 11.56 20.76 8.83
C THR A 185 12.33 19.74 9.68
N ASN A 186 11.72 19.23 10.74
CA ASN A 186 12.16 18.03 11.41
C ASN A 186 11.43 16.84 10.79
N LYS A 187 12.18 15.86 10.26
CA LYS A 187 11.61 14.69 9.58
C LYS A 187 10.63 13.90 10.46
N ARG A 188 10.84 13.83 11.77
CA ARG A 188 9.92 13.13 12.70
C ARG A 188 8.52 13.75 12.73
N GLU A 189 8.35 15.02 12.34
CA GLU A 189 7.02 15.67 12.29
C GLU A 189 6.07 15.06 11.24
N ILE A 190 6.60 14.31 10.27
CA ILE A 190 5.81 13.61 9.24
C ILE A 190 4.72 12.72 9.86
N ILE A 191 4.97 12.16 11.07
CA ILE A 191 4.02 11.35 11.83
C ILE A 191 2.70 12.09 12.09
N LEU A 192 2.73 13.41 12.27
CA LEU A 192 1.54 14.23 12.51
C LEU A 192 0.65 14.23 11.26
N LYS A 193 1.24 14.46 10.08
CA LYS A 193 0.57 14.46 8.78
C LYS A 193 -0.03 13.08 8.44
N LEU A 194 0.68 12.00 8.77
CA LEU A 194 0.18 10.63 8.58
C LEU A 194 -0.98 10.29 9.52
N ARG A 195 -0.92 10.71 10.80
CA ARG A 195 -1.93 10.38 11.82
C ARG A 195 -3.22 11.18 11.71
N THR A 196 -3.16 12.34 11.06
CA THR A 196 -4.32 13.21 10.76
C THR A 196 -4.86 12.96 9.35
N ALA A 197 -3.97 12.82 8.36
CA ALA A 197 -4.27 12.65 6.94
C ALA A 197 -5.24 13.70 6.35
N ASP A 198 -5.18 14.92 6.92
CA ASP A 198 -6.13 16.00 6.66
C ASP A 198 -5.55 17.10 5.75
N ILE A 199 -6.41 17.94 5.18
CA ILE A 199 -6.03 19.14 4.43
C ILE A 199 -6.77 20.33 5.04
N CYS A 200 -6.02 21.21 5.72
CA CYS A 200 -6.58 22.36 6.41
C CYS A 200 -7.39 23.26 5.45
N MET A 201 -8.35 24.02 5.99
CA MET A 201 -9.28 24.83 5.19
C MET A 201 -8.59 25.81 4.21
N GLY A 202 -7.42 26.35 4.57
CA GLY A 202 -6.62 27.21 3.68
C GLY A 202 -6.09 26.45 2.46
N CYS A 203 -5.43 25.32 2.68
CA CYS A 203 -4.92 24.45 1.62
C CYS A 203 -6.05 23.86 0.77
N MET A 204 -7.14 23.42 1.38
CA MET A 204 -8.34 22.94 0.69
C MET A 204 -8.96 24.02 -0.22
N THR A 205 -8.98 25.28 0.22
CA THR A 205 -9.48 26.42 -0.57
C THR A 205 -8.61 26.71 -1.78
N ARG A 206 -7.29 26.53 -1.68
CA ARG A 206 -6.37 26.61 -2.83
C ARG A 206 -6.55 25.44 -3.79
N LEU A 207 -6.52 24.22 -3.27
CA LEU A 207 -6.63 22.98 -4.02
C LEU A 207 -7.90 22.93 -4.88
N LYS A 208 -9.06 23.33 -4.32
CA LYS A 208 -10.34 23.41 -5.03
C LYS A 208 -10.38 24.35 -6.24
N LYS A 209 -9.42 25.28 -6.38
CA LYS A 209 -9.31 26.16 -7.57
C LYS A 209 -8.63 25.46 -8.76
N GLN A 210 -7.79 24.47 -8.51
CA GLN A 210 -6.91 23.86 -9.51
C GLN A 210 -7.21 22.38 -9.77
N MET A 211 -7.76 21.66 -8.78
CA MET A 211 -8.01 20.23 -8.84
C MET A 211 -9.53 19.94 -8.84
N PRO A 212 -10.04 19.10 -9.76
CA PRO A 212 -11.45 18.71 -9.77
C PRO A 212 -11.87 18.02 -8.46
N PHE A 213 -13.04 18.39 -7.93
CA PHE A 213 -13.53 17.92 -6.62
C PHE A 213 -13.57 16.39 -6.48
N LEU A 214 -13.92 15.66 -7.54
CA LEU A 214 -13.91 14.18 -7.54
C LEU A 214 -12.50 13.60 -7.34
N MET A 215 -11.45 14.29 -7.82
CA MET A 215 -10.07 13.88 -7.62
C MET A 215 -9.59 14.22 -6.20
N ILE A 216 -10.00 15.39 -5.66
CA ILE A 216 -9.71 15.76 -4.27
C ILE A 216 -10.31 14.73 -3.31
N ASN A 217 -11.59 14.39 -3.47
CA ASN A 217 -12.25 13.39 -2.63
C ASN A 217 -11.57 12.03 -2.72
N HIS A 218 -11.18 11.60 -3.92
CA HIS A 218 -10.48 10.33 -4.09
C HIS A 218 -9.11 10.31 -3.39
N ALA A 219 -8.34 11.40 -3.49
CA ALA A 219 -7.09 11.54 -2.74
C ALA A 219 -7.31 11.51 -1.23
N LEU A 220 -8.31 12.25 -0.70
CA LEU A 220 -8.69 12.22 0.72
C LEU A 220 -9.12 10.82 1.18
N SER A 221 -9.91 10.10 0.39
CA SER A 221 -10.31 8.73 0.73
C SER A 221 -9.13 7.77 0.79
N LEU A 222 -8.15 7.89 -0.13
CA LEU A 222 -6.92 7.11 -0.08
C LEU A 222 -6.06 7.46 1.15
N LEU A 223 -5.92 8.75 1.47
CA LEU A 223 -5.21 9.24 2.66
C LEU A 223 -5.85 8.72 3.96
N GLU A 224 -7.17 8.78 4.08
CA GLU A 224 -7.92 8.24 5.22
C GLU A 224 -7.79 6.70 5.32
N SER A 225 -7.81 6.01 4.19
CA SER A 225 -7.57 4.55 4.10
C SER A 225 -6.19 4.19 4.65
N LEU A 226 -5.13 4.91 4.22
CA LEU A 226 -3.77 4.75 4.73
C LEU A 226 -3.70 5.00 6.24
N ARG A 227 -4.27 6.11 6.72
CA ARG A 227 -4.32 6.49 8.14
C ARG A 227 -4.95 5.41 9.00
N ILE A 228 -6.10 4.88 8.58
CA ILE A 228 -6.82 3.84 9.31
C ILE A 228 -5.98 2.56 9.38
N LYS A 229 -5.41 2.10 8.25
CA LYS A 229 -4.58 0.89 8.19
C LYS A 229 -3.30 1.03 9.03
N MET A 230 -2.64 2.18 8.96
CA MET A 230 -1.46 2.49 9.77
C MET A 230 -1.78 2.47 11.27
N LEU A 231 -2.93 3.03 11.70
CA LEU A 231 -3.36 2.96 13.11
C LEU A 231 -3.68 1.52 13.56
N PHE A 232 -4.11 0.66 12.66
CA PHE A 232 -4.27 -0.78 12.94
C PHE A 232 -2.93 -1.51 13.02
N SER A 233 -1.97 -1.24 12.11
CA SER A 233 -0.63 -1.85 12.15
C SER A 233 0.22 -1.37 13.34
N GLN A 234 -0.04 -0.16 13.84
CA GLN A 234 0.56 0.40 15.07
C GLN A 234 -0.14 -0.05 16.36
N ASN A 235 -0.94 -1.12 16.32
CA ASN A 235 -1.62 -1.74 17.46
C ASN A 235 -2.65 -0.87 18.21
N PHE A 236 -2.80 0.43 17.91
CA PHE A 236 -3.72 1.37 18.60
C PHE A 236 -5.19 0.96 18.61
N LYS A 237 -5.62 0.06 17.72
CA LYS A 237 -7.01 -0.39 17.56
C LYS A 237 -7.25 -1.86 17.90
N GLN A 238 -6.29 -2.58 18.47
CA GLN A 238 -6.40 -4.03 18.68
C GLN A 238 -7.42 -4.46 19.74
N GLN A 239 -7.82 -3.56 20.64
CA GLN A 239 -8.91 -3.81 21.61
C GLN A 239 -10.32 -3.73 20.99
N LEU A 240 -10.45 -3.43 19.69
CA LEU A 240 -11.74 -3.50 19.00
C LEU A 240 -12.17 -4.96 18.86
N PRO A 241 -13.48 -5.26 18.99
CA PRO A 241 -13.99 -6.58 18.62
C PRO A 241 -13.79 -6.82 17.11
N PRO A 242 -13.78 -8.09 16.65
CA PRO A 242 -13.83 -8.39 15.23
C PRO A 242 -15.06 -7.72 14.57
N SER A 243 -14.82 -7.03 13.47
CA SER A 243 -15.85 -6.59 12.53
C SER A 243 -16.58 -7.81 11.94
N LYS A 244 -17.79 -7.58 11.45
CA LYS A 244 -18.40 -8.50 10.48
C LYS A 244 -17.48 -8.72 9.28
N LEU A 245 -17.60 -9.87 8.64
CA LEU A 245 -17.04 -10.14 7.33
C LEU A 245 -18.21 -10.32 6.36
N ILE A 246 -18.33 -9.39 5.42
CA ILE A 246 -19.36 -9.41 4.38
C ILE A 246 -18.72 -9.89 3.08
N ILE A 247 -19.27 -10.93 2.45
CA ILE A 247 -18.96 -11.33 1.07
C ILE A 247 -20.11 -10.87 0.19
N ASP A 248 -19.86 -9.87 -0.65
CA ASP A 248 -20.89 -9.33 -1.54
C ASP A 248 -21.18 -10.23 -2.76
N ARG A 249 -22.19 -9.90 -3.55
CA ARG A 249 -22.53 -10.54 -4.83
C ARG A 249 -21.44 -10.47 -5.93
N GLN A 250 -20.34 -9.75 -5.72
CA GLN A 250 -19.14 -9.73 -6.57
C GLN A 250 -17.99 -10.55 -5.94
N TYR A 251 -18.27 -11.23 -4.82
CA TYR A 251 -17.33 -11.91 -3.95
C TYR A 251 -16.24 -10.99 -3.38
N CYS A 252 -16.45 -9.68 -3.34
CA CYS A 252 -15.57 -8.78 -2.63
C CYS A 252 -15.80 -8.95 -1.12
N ILE A 253 -14.69 -9.04 -0.38
CA ILE A 253 -14.68 -9.33 1.07
C ILE A 253 -14.51 -7.99 1.78
N PHE A 254 -15.47 -7.59 2.61
CA PHE A 254 -15.47 -6.31 3.31
C PHE A 254 -15.55 -6.47 4.82
N LEU A 255 -14.88 -5.56 5.52
CA LEU A 255 -14.92 -5.38 6.98
C LEU A 255 -15.59 -4.02 7.29
N PRO A 256 -16.93 -3.95 7.40
CA PRO A 256 -17.67 -2.69 7.44
C PRO A 256 -17.35 -1.83 8.66
N ASP A 257 -17.20 -2.44 9.84
CA ASP A 257 -16.94 -1.74 11.11
C ASP A 257 -15.52 -1.14 11.15
N PHE A 258 -14.65 -1.55 10.22
CA PHE A 258 -13.32 -0.98 10.02
C PHE A 258 -13.29 0.02 8.84
N ASN A 259 -14.37 0.78 8.64
CA ASN A 259 -14.55 1.76 7.57
C ASN A 259 -14.61 1.12 6.16
N ASN A 260 -15.37 0.03 6.03
CA ASN A 260 -15.55 -0.73 4.77
C ASN A 260 -14.23 -1.12 4.08
N ILE A 261 -13.24 -1.58 4.85
CA ILE A 261 -11.98 -2.08 4.28
C ILE A 261 -12.28 -3.31 3.41
N GLU A 262 -11.90 -3.24 2.13
CA GLU A 262 -11.91 -4.39 1.22
C GLU A 262 -10.63 -5.23 1.40
N ILE A 263 -10.81 -6.54 1.54
CA ILE A 263 -9.73 -7.54 1.58
C ILE A 263 -9.57 -8.12 0.17
N LYS A 264 -8.63 -7.57 -0.59
CA LYS A 264 -8.37 -7.93 -1.99
C LYS A 264 -7.53 -9.22 -2.08
N LEU A 265 -8.20 -10.33 -2.38
CA LEU A 265 -7.58 -11.63 -2.68
C LEU A 265 -7.69 -11.95 -4.17
N THR A 266 -6.68 -12.61 -4.75
CA THR A 266 -6.78 -13.16 -6.11
C THR A 266 -7.87 -14.25 -6.17
N PRO A 267 -8.42 -14.58 -7.36
CA PRO A 267 -9.49 -15.57 -7.47
C PRO A 267 -9.15 -16.95 -6.86
N LEU A 268 -7.89 -17.41 -6.91
CA LEU A 268 -7.49 -18.69 -6.28
C LEU A 268 -7.39 -18.59 -4.75
N GLU A 269 -6.81 -17.51 -4.24
CA GLU A 269 -6.74 -17.24 -2.78
C GLU A 269 -8.14 -17.07 -2.20
N LYS A 270 -9.04 -16.39 -2.92
CA LYS A 270 -10.43 -16.20 -2.56
C LYS A 270 -11.23 -17.51 -2.58
N ALA A 271 -11.02 -18.39 -3.57
CA ALA A 271 -11.65 -19.71 -3.60
C ALA A 271 -11.21 -20.56 -2.39
N LEU A 272 -9.92 -20.58 -2.09
CA LEU A 272 -9.38 -21.25 -0.91
C LEU A 272 -9.93 -20.64 0.39
N TYR A 273 -9.99 -19.32 0.47
CA TYR A 273 -10.52 -18.60 1.63
C TYR A 273 -11.99 -18.95 1.93
N ILE A 274 -12.84 -18.91 0.90
CA ILE A 274 -14.27 -19.21 1.04
C ILE A 274 -14.47 -20.66 1.49
N LEU A 275 -13.68 -21.64 0.99
CA LEU A 275 -13.73 -23.03 1.46
C LEU A 275 -13.51 -23.12 2.99
N PHE A 276 -12.40 -22.55 3.49
CA PHE A 276 -12.09 -22.58 4.93
C PHE A 276 -13.02 -21.70 5.78
N LEU A 277 -13.71 -20.72 5.18
CA LEU A 277 -14.76 -19.95 5.85
C LEU A 277 -16.04 -20.80 5.98
N CYS A 278 -16.34 -21.56 4.93
CA CYS A 278 -17.49 -22.45 4.81
C CYS A 278 -17.39 -23.75 5.62
N ASP A 279 -16.17 -24.17 6.01
CA ASP A 279 -15.94 -25.27 6.95
C ASP A 279 -15.51 -24.76 8.34
N PRO A 280 -16.38 -24.79 9.36
CA PRO A 280 -16.06 -24.35 10.71
C PRO A 280 -15.23 -25.34 11.54
N GLN A 281 -15.15 -26.63 11.15
CA GLN A 281 -14.27 -27.60 11.82
C GLN A 281 -12.83 -27.41 11.34
N GLY A 282 -12.67 -27.06 10.06
CA GLY A 282 -11.40 -26.86 9.41
C GLY A 282 -10.97 -28.08 8.60
N ILE A 283 -9.96 -27.86 7.76
CA ILE A 283 -9.53 -28.84 6.74
C ILE A 283 -8.02 -29.03 6.89
N SER A 284 -7.57 -30.28 6.95
CA SER A 284 -6.13 -30.58 6.86
C SER A 284 -5.65 -30.40 5.43
N LEU A 285 -4.46 -29.83 5.23
CA LEU A 285 -3.91 -29.60 3.89
C LEU A 285 -3.70 -30.90 3.09
N SER A 286 -3.55 -32.05 3.76
CA SER A 286 -3.49 -33.35 3.10
C SER A 286 -4.83 -33.83 2.54
N GLN A 287 -5.95 -33.36 3.10
CA GLN A 287 -7.32 -33.69 2.70
C GLN A 287 -7.91 -32.69 1.69
N LEU A 288 -7.19 -31.61 1.35
CA LEU A 288 -7.66 -30.60 0.38
C LEU A 288 -7.95 -31.21 -1.01
N CYS A 289 -7.38 -32.38 -1.32
CA CYS A 289 -7.68 -33.18 -2.50
C CYS A 289 -9.10 -33.75 -2.54
N GLU A 290 -9.75 -33.95 -1.39
CA GLU A 290 -11.13 -34.42 -1.24
C GLU A 290 -12.13 -33.30 -1.55
N HIS A 291 -11.73 -32.04 -1.30
CA HIS A 291 -12.53 -30.82 -1.55
C HIS A 291 -12.32 -30.21 -2.95
N LYS A 292 -11.75 -30.94 -3.91
CA LYS A 292 -11.44 -30.42 -5.26
C LYS A 292 -12.67 -29.91 -6.03
N GLU A 293 -13.78 -30.65 -5.99
CA GLU A 293 -15.00 -30.27 -6.70
C GLU A 293 -15.67 -29.04 -6.06
N GLU A 294 -15.57 -28.88 -4.74
CA GLU A 294 -15.99 -27.67 -4.03
C GLU A 294 -15.13 -26.48 -4.43
N LEU A 295 -13.80 -26.59 -4.33
CA LEU A 295 -12.85 -25.56 -4.77
C LEU A 295 -13.05 -25.15 -6.23
N TYR A 296 -13.31 -26.11 -7.11
CA TYR A 296 -13.62 -25.86 -8.52
C TYR A 296 -14.93 -25.10 -8.68
N THR A 297 -15.98 -25.47 -7.94
CA THR A 297 -17.28 -24.77 -7.95
C THR A 297 -17.12 -23.32 -7.50
N ILE A 298 -16.42 -23.07 -6.40
CA ILE A 298 -16.12 -21.72 -5.91
C ILE A 298 -15.32 -20.94 -6.96
N TYR A 299 -14.23 -21.52 -7.46
CA TYR A 299 -13.33 -20.84 -8.39
C TYR A 299 -14.00 -20.53 -9.74
N ALA A 300 -14.88 -21.40 -10.23
CA ALA A 300 -15.65 -21.17 -11.46
C ALA A 300 -16.64 -20.00 -11.31
N ALA A 301 -17.25 -19.82 -10.13
CA ALA A 301 -18.13 -18.69 -9.85
C ALA A 301 -17.35 -17.35 -9.74
N LEU A 302 -16.10 -17.40 -9.25
CA LEU A 302 -15.20 -16.23 -9.19
C LEU A 302 -14.60 -15.84 -10.55
N ALA A 303 -14.36 -16.82 -11.42
CA ALA A 303 -13.65 -16.63 -12.69
C ALA A 303 -14.62 -16.31 -13.83
N ASN A 304 -14.99 -15.03 -13.97
CA ASN A 304 -15.92 -14.52 -15.00
C ASN A 304 -15.63 -14.99 -16.45
N THR A 305 -14.39 -15.40 -16.78
CA THR A 305 -14.02 -16.07 -18.03
C THR A 305 -12.72 -16.88 -17.85
N GLY A 306 -12.60 -18.06 -18.46
CA GLY A 306 -11.33 -18.79 -18.60
C GLY A 306 -11.50 -20.18 -19.26
N ASP A 307 -10.41 -20.83 -19.66
CA ASP A 307 -10.43 -22.23 -20.12
C ASP A 307 -10.62 -23.16 -18.90
N PHE A 308 -11.68 -23.98 -18.95
CA PHE A 308 -11.99 -24.99 -17.94
C PHE A 308 -10.81 -25.92 -17.61
N ASN A 309 -9.97 -26.24 -18.59
CA ASN A 309 -8.78 -27.08 -18.39
C ASN A 309 -7.71 -26.37 -17.57
N GLU A 310 -7.48 -25.08 -17.84
CA GLU A 310 -6.52 -24.27 -17.09
C GLU A 310 -7.00 -24.03 -15.65
N MET A 311 -8.31 -23.77 -15.47
CA MET A 311 -8.91 -23.66 -14.14
C MET A 311 -8.72 -24.95 -13.34
N ARG A 312 -9.03 -26.10 -13.93
CA ARG A 312 -8.87 -27.41 -13.28
C ARG A 312 -7.42 -27.67 -12.91
N GLY A 313 -6.46 -27.43 -13.80
CA GLY A 313 -5.03 -27.60 -13.51
C GLY A 313 -4.53 -26.74 -12.33
N ARG A 314 -5.03 -25.50 -12.20
CA ARG A 314 -4.71 -24.62 -11.05
C ARG A 314 -5.29 -25.12 -9.73
N ILE A 315 -6.50 -25.69 -9.74
CA ILE A 315 -7.11 -26.31 -8.55
C ILE A 315 -6.42 -27.63 -8.22
N ASP A 316 -6.06 -28.45 -9.21
CA ASP A 316 -5.34 -29.70 -9.03
C ASP A 316 -3.96 -29.49 -8.38
N ASP A 317 -3.21 -28.47 -8.81
CA ASP A 317 -1.96 -28.07 -8.15
C ASP A 317 -2.19 -27.53 -6.74
N MET A 318 -3.20 -26.67 -6.53
CA MET A 318 -3.51 -26.13 -5.21
C MET A 318 -3.90 -27.22 -4.19
N ALA A 319 -4.69 -28.21 -4.62
CA ALA A 319 -5.16 -29.32 -3.80
C ALA A 319 -4.21 -30.54 -3.80
N ASN A 320 -3.02 -30.43 -4.41
CA ASN A 320 -1.99 -31.46 -4.35
C ASN A 320 -1.20 -31.32 -3.04
N ALA A 321 -1.29 -32.32 -2.16
CA ALA A 321 -0.59 -32.33 -0.87
C ALA A 321 0.96 -32.29 -1.00
N LEU A 322 1.52 -32.60 -2.17
CA LEU A 322 2.96 -32.46 -2.46
C LEU A 322 3.34 -31.07 -3.01
N SER A 323 2.36 -30.22 -3.32
CA SER A 323 2.59 -28.86 -3.80
C SER A 323 2.59 -27.86 -2.65
N SER A 324 3.45 -26.84 -2.73
CA SER A 324 3.43 -25.69 -1.81
C SER A 324 2.34 -24.66 -2.18
N SER A 325 1.56 -24.92 -3.22
CA SER A 325 0.59 -24.01 -3.81
C SER A 325 -0.51 -23.54 -2.85
N ALA A 326 -1.03 -24.42 -1.97
CA ALA A 326 -1.99 -24.02 -0.93
C ALA A 326 -1.34 -23.26 0.24
N SER A 327 -0.19 -23.72 0.75
CA SER A 327 0.47 -23.07 1.88
C SER A 327 0.98 -21.67 1.52
N GLN A 328 1.48 -21.47 0.30
CA GLN A 328 1.80 -20.14 -0.23
C GLN A 328 0.57 -19.21 -0.26
N LYS A 329 -0.59 -19.70 -0.71
CA LYS A 329 -1.84 -18.92 -0.75
C LYS A 329 -2.32 -18.57 0.65
N ILE A 330 -2.25 -19.49 1.62
CA ILE A 330 -2.56 -19.21 3.03
C ILE A 330 -1.65 -18.10 3.59
N SER A 331 -0.35 -18.16 3.33
CA SER A 331 0.59 -17.10 3.74
C SER A 331 0.28 -15.75 3.09
N LYS A 332 -0.12 -15.73 1.80
CA LYS A 332 -0.54 -14.50 1.12
C LYS A 332 -1.86 -13.93 1.67
N ILE A 333 -2.87 -14.77 1.86
CA ILE A 333 -4.14 -14.40 2.52
C ILE A 333 -3.85 -13.76 3.88
N LYS A 334 -3.01 -14.41 4.70
CA LYS A 334 -2.56 -13.87 5.98
C LYS A 334 -1.92 -12.47 5.82
N LYS A 335 -0.93 -12.32 4.93
CA LYS A 335 -0.25 -11.03 4.68
C LYS A 335 -1.25 -9.94 4.26
N VAL A 336 -2.23 -10.25 3.41
CA VAL A 336 -3.28 -9.30 3.01
C VAL A 336 -4.12 -8.86 4.21
N PHE A 337 -4.56 -9.76 5.09
CA PHE A 337 -5.28 -9.35 6.30
C PHE A 337 -4.40 -8.50 7.23
N GLU A 338 -3.17 -8.92 7.51
CA GLU A 338 -2.25 -8.18 8.40
C GLU A 338 -1.93 -6.78 7.88
N LEU A 339 -1.70 -6.61 6.58
CA LEU A 339 -1.48 -5.32 5.91
C LEU A 339 -2.71 -4.39 6.03
N ASN A 340 -3.91 -4.95 6.10
CA ASN A 340 -5.15 -4.17 6.07
C ASN A 340 -5.69 -3.83 7.47
N ILE A 341 -5.50 -4.68 8.48
CA ILE A 341 -6.10 -4.52 9.82
C ILE A 341 -5.16 -4.85 11.01
N GLY A 342 -3.86 -5.04 10.77
CA GLY A 342 -2.88 -5.36 11.81
C GLY A 342 -2.96 -6.81 12.30
N THR A 343 -1.92 -7.27 12.98
CA THR A 343 -1.67 -8.70 13.27
C THR A 343 -2.71 -9.35 14.19
N GLU A 344 -3.03 -8.74 15.33
CA GLU A 344 -3.95 -9.34 16.31
C GLU A 344 -5.38 -9.46 15.76
N LEU A 345 -5.90 -8.41 15.11
CA LEU A 345 -7.23 -8.48 14.49
C LEU A 345 -7.23 -9.45 13.29
N ALA A 346 -6.20 -9.40 12.42
CA ALA A 346 -6.06 -10.32 11.30
C ALA A 346 -6.12 -11.80 11.73
N ALA A 347 -5.59 -12.13 12.92
CA ALA A 347 -5.61 -13.48 13.47
C ALA A 347 -7.02 -14.06 13.69
N HIS A 348 -8.08 -13.25 13.69
CA HIS A 348 -9.45 -13.76 13.68
C HIS A 348 -9.89 -14.27 12.30
N TYR A 349 -9.44 -13.64 11.22
CA TYR A 349 -9.99 -13.81 9.87
C TYR A 349 -9.17 -14.73 8.96
N TYR A 350 -7.84 -14.80 9.11
CA TYR A 350 -7.03 -15.63 8.21
C TYR A 350 -7.04 -17.13 8.60
N ILE A 351 -6.73 -17.98 7.62
CA ILE A 351 -6.63 -19.44 7.79
C ILE A 351 -5.41 -19.77 8.65
N LYS A 352 -5.62 -20.44 9.79
CA LYS A 352 -4.56 -20.81 10.76
C LYS A 352 -4.74 -22.21 11.33
N GLY A 353 -3.67 -22.76 11.90
CA GLY A 353 -3.58 -24.12 12.47
C GLY A 353 -2.13 -24.62 12.36
N ALA A 354 -1.73 -25.60 13.18
CA ALA A 354 -0.36 -26.10 13.17
C ALA A 354 -0.03 -26.91 11.89
N ASN A 355 1.22 -27.36 11.77
CA ASN A 355 1.63 -28.17 10.63
C ASN A 355 1.20 -29.63 10.82
N GLY A 356 0.45 -30.17 9.87
CA GLY A 356 -0.13 -31.52 9.94
C GLY A 356 -1.49 -31.59 10.65
N GLU A 357 -1.93 -30.49 11.27
CA GLU A 357 -3.26 -30.36 11.87
C GLU A 357 -4.27 -29.71 10.91
N GLU A 358 -5.55 -29.82 11.25
CA GLU A 358 -6.64 -29.07 10.62
C GLU A 358 -6.37 -27.56 10.68
N LYS A 359 -6.64 -26.87 9.58
CA LYS A 359 -6.57 -25.40 9.52
C LYS A 359 -7.98 -24.84 9.40
N GLY A 360 -8.22 -23.68 9.99
CA GLY A 360 -9.53 -23.03 9.99
C GLY A 360 -9.45 -21.53 10.21
N ILE A 361 -10.61 -20.89 10.15
CA ILE A 361 -10.79 -19.46 10.41
C ILE A 361 -11.54 -19.32 11.74
N SER A 362 -10.98 -18.59 12.70
CA SER A 362 -11.53 -18.49 14.06
C SER A 362 -12.60 -17.41 14.26
N LEU A 363 -12.98 -16.69 13.21
CA LEU A 363 -14.06 -15.72 13.24
C LEU A 363 -15.39 -16.43 13.58
N ASP A 364 -16.15 -15.87 14.53
CA ASP A 364 -17.50 -16.35 14.82
C ASP A 364 -18.34 -16.31 13.53
N ARG A 365 -18.99 -17.42 13.18
CA ARG A 365 -19.82 -17.50 11.98
C ARG A 365 -21.08 -16.63 12.07
N ASN A 366 -21.47 -16.18 13.26
CA ASN A 366 -22.49 -15.13 13.42
C ASN A 366 -22.03 -13.74 12.92
N LEU A 367 -20.73 -13.55 12.70
CA LEU A 367 -20.15 -12.34 12.11
C LEU A 367 -19.89 -12.50 10.60
N VAL A 368 -20.23 -13.64 9.99
CA VAL A 368 -20.04 -13.89 8.56
C VAL A 368 -21.37 -13.73 7.83
N GLU A 369 -21.43 -12.78 6.90
CA GLU A 369 -22.61 -12.51 6.08
C GLU A 369 -22.27 -12.67 4.60
N PHE A 370 -23.01 -13.52 3.90
CA PHE A 370 -22.96 -13.65 2.45
C PHE A 370 -24.16 -12.90 1.85
N ASP A 371 -23.97 -12.23 0.71
CA ASP A 371 -25.06 -11.62 -0.04
C ASP A 371 -26.11 -12.67 -0.41
N SER A 372 -27.38 -12.38 -0.12
CA SER A 372 -28.49 -13.32 -0.30
C SER A 372 -28.81 -13.68 -1.77
N SER A 373 -28.18 -13.00 -2.73
CA SER A 373 -28.28 -13.31 -4.16
C SER A 373 -27.25 -14.33 -4.67
N LEU A 374 -26.31 -14.74 -3.82
CA LEU A 374 -25.30 -15.76 -4.14
C LEU A 374 -25.93 -17.18 -4.29
N PRO A 375 -25.69 -17.91 -5.40
CA PRO A 375 -26.22 -19.27 -5.64
C PRO A 375 -25.72 -20.36 -4.66
N ILE A 376 -26.57 -20.71 -3.68
CA ILE A 376 -26.33 -21.82 -2.73
C ILE A 376 -25.91 -23.12 -3.44
N HIS A 377 -24.68 -23.58 -3.18
CA HIS A 377 -24.15 -24.86 -3.64
C HIS A 377 -23.87 -25.77 -2.43
N GLY A 378 -24.59 -26.90 -2.35
CA GLY A 378 -24.46 -27.85 -1.25
C GLY A 378 -24.96 -27.27 0.08
N LYS A 379 -24.04 -27.10 1.04
CA LYS A 379 -24.31 -26.46 2.34
C LYS A 379 -23.88 -24.99 2.40
N HIS A 380 -23.35 -24.45 1.30
CA HIS A 380 -22.66 -23.17 1.31
C HIS A 380 -23.46 -22.12 0.53
N PRO A 381 -23.71 -20.93 1.11
CA PRO A 381 -24.09 -19.77 0.31
C PRO A 381 -22.88 -19.40 -0.55
N LEU A 382 -22.94 -19.79 -1.82
CA LEU A 382 -21.83 -19.71 -2.77
C LEU A 382 -22.18 -18.79 -3.91
#